data_AF-A0A525D8Z6-F1
#
_entry.id   AF-A0A525D8Z6-F1
#
_cell.length_a   1.000
_cell.length_b   1.000
_cell.length_c   1.000
_cell.angle_alpha   90.00
_cell.angle_beta   90.00
_cell.angle_gamma   90.00
#
_symmetry.space_group_name_H-M   'P 1'
#
loop_
_entity.id
_entity.type
_entity.pdbx_description
1 polymer ?
#
loop_
_entity_poly.entity_id
_entity_poly.type
_entity_poly.pdbx_seq_one_letter_code
_entity_poly.pdbx_strand_id
1 'polypeptide(L)'
;MVSRAIRKKQKEVRRWSERRYEKHLRHNKLYAKPGIHEFVIVLDNLKPTFNIGKIFRSAEAFGAREIRLIGTEFFDAKSAKGSFKWVPAIFHKSFEEAYQEL
;
A
#
# COMPACT_ATOMS: atom_id res chain seq x y z
N MET A 1 -28.83 15.75 3.91
CA MET A 1 -28.23 16.16 2.62
C MET A 1 -26.82 16.67 2.86
N VAL A 2 -25.78 16.08 2.24
CA VAL A 2 -24.37 16.52 2.46
C VAL A 2 -24.12 17.85 1.74
N SER A 3 -23.59 18.85 2.44
CA SER A 3 -23.36 20.19 1.87
C SER A 3 -22.35 20.17 0.72
N ARG A 4 -22.49 21.11 -0.23
CA ARG A 4 -21.53 21.27 -1.35
C ARG A 4 -20.10 21.47 -0.85
N ALA A 5 -19.91 22.17 0.26
CA ALA A 5 -18.61 22.38 0.88
C ALA A 5 -17.95 21.07 1.35
N ILE A 6 -18.72 20.17 1.98
CA ILE A 6 -18.21 18.86 2.43
C ILE A 6 -17.78 18.01 1.23
N ARG A 7 -18.57 17.98 0.15
CA ARG A 7 -18.22 17.25 -1.08
C ARG A 7 -16.92 17.77 -1.71
N LYS A 8 -16.75 19.10 -1.76
CA LYS A 8 -15.51 19.72 -2.27
C LYS A 8 -14.30 19.31 -1.42
N LYS A 9 -14.42 19.37 -0.10
CA LYS A 9 -13.36 18.97 0.85
C LYS A 9 -13.01 17.49 0.69
N GLN A 10 -14.00 16.60 0.56
CA GLN A 10 -13.76 15.16 0.32
C GLN A 10 -13.01 14.90 -0.99
N LYS A 11 -13.37 15.61 -2.07
CA LYS A 11 -12.68 15.51 -3.36
C LYS A 11 -11.22 15.96 -3.27
N GLU A 12 -10.95 17.03 -2.52
CA GLU A 12 -9.58 17.51 -2.26
C GLU A 12 -8.78 16.50 -1.45
N VAL A 13 -9.34 15.95 -0.36
CA VAL A 13 -8.70 14.92 0.45
C VAL A 13 -8.33 13.69 -0.40
N ARG A 14 -9.24 13.25 -1.28
CA ARG A 14 -8.99 12.13 -2.19
C ARG A 14 -7.82 12.43 -3.13
N ARG A 15 -7.82 13.59 -3.80
CA ARG A 15 -6.72 14.02 -4.68
C ARG A 15 -5.37 14.07 -3.96
N TRP A 16 -5.34 14.57 -2.72
CA TRP A 16 -4.12 14.59 -1.91
C TRP A 16 -3.66 13.18 -1.53
N SER A 17 -4.59 12.26 -1.28
CA SER A 17 -4.28 10.86 -1.00
C SER A 17 -3.70 10.16 -2.22
N GLU A 18 -4.30 10.34 -3.40
CA GLU A 18 -3.83 9.82 -4.69
C GLU A 18 -2.41 10.31 -5.00
N ARG A 19 -2.14 11.61 -4.88
CA ARG A 19 -0.78 12.17 -5.07
C ARG A 19 0.24 11.59 -4.09
N ARG A 20 -0.15 11.40 -2.83
CA ARG A 20 0.75 10.79 -1.82
C ARG A 20 1.07 9.35 -2.19
N TYR A 21 0.05 8.58 -2.56
CA TYR A 21 0.19 7.20 -2.99
C TYR A 21 1.15 7.09 -4.19
N GLU A 22 0.90 7.85 -5.25
CA GLU A 22 1.75 7.86 -6.45
C GLU A 22 3.20 8.21 -6.10
N LYS A 23 3.41 9.25 -5.27
CA LYS A 23 4.76 9.61 -4.83
C LYS A 23 5.42 8.46 -4.08
N HIS A 24 4.73 7.80 -3.16
CA HIS A 24 5.29 6.71 -2.39
C HIS A 24 5.56 5.47 -3.25
N LEU A 25 4.63 5.11 -4.14
CA LEU A 25 4.78 4.00 -5.09
C LEU A 25 5.98 4.21 -6.02
N ARG A 26 6.22 5.44 -6.49
CA ARG A 26 7.43 5.76 -7.27
C ARG A 26 8.71 5.52 -6.47
N HIS A 27 8.75 5.93 -5.20
CA HIS A 27 9.90 5.65 -4.35
C HIS A 27 10.06 4.15 -4.09
N ASN A 28 8.94 3.44 -3.87
CA ASN A 28 8.93 2.00 -3.68
C ASN A 28 9.62 1.29 -4.84
N LYS A 29 9.18 1.57 -6.08
CA LYS A 29 9.72 0.95 -7.29
C LYS A 29 11.21 1.24 -7.53
N LEU A 30 11.71 2.37 -7.04
CA LEU A 30 13.10 2.80 -7.27
C LEU A 30 14.06 2.39 -6.15
N TYR A 31 13.58 2.34 -4.90
CA TYR A 31 14.45 2.31 -3.73
C TYR A 31 14.09 1.22 -2.72
N ALA A 32 12.90 0.61 -2.79
CA ALA A 32 12.56 -0.46 -1.87
C ALA A 32 13.49 -1.65 -2.09
N LYS A 33 13.99 -2.21 -0.99
CA LYS A 33 14.84 -3.40 -1.00
C LYS A 33 14.20 -4.45 -0.12
N PRO A 34 14.39 -5.75 -0.44
CA PRO A 34 13.90 -6.81 0.41
C PRO A 34 14.39 -6.66 1.85
N GLY A 35 13.51 -6.93 2.81
CA GLY A 35 13.87 -7.00 4.23
C GLY A 35 14.80 -8.17 4.54
N ILE A 36 15.34 -8.18 5.76
CA ILE A 36 16.36 -9.16 6.20
C ILE A 36 15.81 -10.57 6.46
N HIS A 37 14.49 -10.72 6.60
CA HIS A 37 13.86 -11.99 6.93
C HIS A 37 13.09 -12.56 5.74
N GLU A 38 13.24 -13.87 5.52
CA GLU A 38 12.65 -14.64 4.42
C GLU A 38 11.16 -14.96 4.66
N PHE A 39 10.34 -13.93 4.88
CA PHE A 39 8.88 -14.08 4.91
C PHE A 39 8.19 -12.99 4.10
N VAL A 40 7.10 -13.40 3.45
CA VAL A 40 6.26 -12.53 2.60
C VAL A 40 4.88 -12.40 3.23
N ILE A 41 4.28 -11.21 3.11
CA ILE A 41 2.90 -10.97 3.54
C ILE A 41 2.01 -10.78 2.31
N VAL A 42 1.00 -11.62 2.15
CA VAL A 42 0.00 -11.53 1.07
C VAL A 42 -1.26 -10.84 1.59
N LEU A 43 -1.68 -9.78 0.90
CA LEU A 43 -2.87 -8.99 1.20
C LEU A 43 -3.90 -9.19 0.09
N ASP A 44 -4.86 -10.08 0.34
CA ASP A 44 -5.88 -10.44 -0.65
C ASP A 44 -7.16 -9.62 -0.47
N ASN A 45 -7.47 -8.77 -1.46
CA ASN A 45 -8.71 -8.00 -1.55
C ASN A 45 -9.05 -7.15 -0.30
N LEU A 46 -8.03 -6.65 0.39
CA LEU A 46 -8.23 -5.80 1.57
C LEU A 46 -8.83 -4.44 1.21
N LYS A 47 -9.69 -3.93 2.09
CA LYS A 47 -10.24 -2.58 1.94
C LYS A 47 -9.12 -1.52 1.94
N PRO A 48 -9.04 -0.66 0.89
CA PRO A 48 -7.98 0.34 0.69
C PRO A 48 -7.70 1.35 1.82
N THR A 49 -8.66 1.63 2.69
CA THR A 49 -8.61 2.80 3.58
C THR A 49 -8.22 2.51 5.02
N PHE A 50 -8.13 1.24 5.43
CA PHE A 50 -8.03 0.87 6.84
C PHE A 50 -6.68 0.27 7.23
N ASN A 51 -6.38 -0.93 6.71
CA ASN A 51 -5.35 -1.79 7.29
C ASN A 51 -4.06 -1.80 6.49
N ILE A 52 -4.13 -1.67 5.16
CA ILE A 52 -2.98 -1.86 4.26
C ILE A 52 -1.78 -1.03 4.70
N GLY A 53 -1.93 0.29 4.87
CA GLY A 53 -0.81 1.13 5.32
C GLY A 53 -0.27 0.76 6.71
N LYS A 54 -1.12 0.32 7.66
CA LYS A 54 -0.65 -0.12 8.98
C LYS A 54 0.16 -1.42 8.88
N ILE A 55 -0.25 -2.33 7.99
CA ILE A 55 0.47 -3.58 7.72
C ILE A 55 1.85 -3.27 7.13
N PHE A 56 1.95 -2.31 6.20
CA PHE A 56 3.24 -1.84 5.69
C PHE A 56 4.17 -1.36 6.82
N ARG A 57 3.64 -0.64 7.81
CA ARG A 57 4.43 -0.19 8.97
C ARG A 57 4.92 -1.35 9.82
N SER A 58 4.09 -2.36 10.05
CA SER A 58 4.51 -3.57 10.78
C SER A 58 5.53 -4.39 9.99
N ALA A 59 5.34 -4.53 8.67
CA ALA A 59 6.24 -5.28 7.80
C ALA A 59 7.65 -4.67 7.78
N GLU A 60 7.75 -3.33 7.71
CA GLU A 60 9.01 -2.62 7.82
C GLU A 60 9.70 -2.89 9.17
N ALA A 61 8.94 -2.77 10.27
CA ALA A 61 9.46 -3.01 11.62
C ALA A 61 9.91 -4.46 11.84
N PHE A 62 9.24 -5.42 11.22
CA PHE A 62 9.59 -6.84 11.28
C PHE A 62 10.61 -7.26 10.23
N GLY A 63 11.10 -6.36 9.37
CA GLY A 63 12.06 -6.72 8.32
C GLY A 63 11.53 -7.73 7.32
N ALA A 64 10.22 -7.69 7.01
CA ALA A 64 9.60 -8.56 6.02
C ALA A 64 10.27 -8.40 4.66
N ARG A 65 10.44 -9.51 3.93
CA ARG A 65 11.01 -9.50 2.58
C ARG A 65 10.23 -8.56 1.66
N GLU A 66 8.90 -8.70 1.63
CA GLU A 66 8.01 -7.90 0.79
C GLU A 66 6.53 -8.05 1.20
N ILE A 67 5.69 -7.20 0.61
CA ILE A 67 4.23 -7.30 0.66
C ILE A 67 3.70 -7.51 -0.76
N ARG A 68 2.82 -8.51 -0.93
CA ARG A 68 2.10 -8.79 -2.17
C ARG A 68 0.64 -8.37 -2.02
N LEU A 69 0.14 -7.55 -2.94
CA LEU A 69 -1.24 -7.05 -2.93
C LEU A 69 -2.03 -7.65 -4.09
N ILE A 70 -3.14 -8.29 -3.79
CA ILE A 70 -4.06 -8.84 -4.79
C ILE A 70 -5.33 -7.99 -4.82
N GLY A 71 -5.77 -7.61 -6.02
CA GLY A 71 -7.02 -6.85 -6.20
C GLY A 71 -6.99 -5.42 -5.62
N THR A 72 -5.80 -4.88 -5.31
CA THR A 72 -5.64 -3.53 -4.75
C THR A 72 -4.90 -2.61 -5.73
N GLU A 73 -5.63 -1.73 -6.42
CA GLU A 73 -5.02 -0.74 -7.32
C GLU A 73 -4.50 0.50 -6.58
N PHE A 74 -5.16 0.84 -5.47
CA PHE A 74 -4.89 2.03 -4.66
C PHE A 74 -5.20 1.75 -3.19
N PHE A 75 -4.43 2.37 -2.29
CA PHE A 75 -4.75 2.42 -0.86
C PHE A 75 -4.30 3.74 -0.24
N ASP A 76 -4.89 4.10 0.91
CA ASP A 76 -4.47 5.30 1.63
C ASP A 76 -3.11 5.08 2.31
N ALA A 77 -2.06 5.59 1.68
CA ALA A 77 -0.69 5.52 2.18
C ALA A 77 -0.43 6.39 3.44
N LYS A 78 -1.40 7.19 3.92
CA LYS A 78 -1.24 8.03 5.12
C LYS A 78 -0.89 7.21 6.35
N SER A 79 -1.54 6.06 6.53
CA SER A 79 -1.35 5.20 7.70
C SER A 79 -0.02 4.42 7.66
N ALA A 80 0.62 4.33 6.49
CA ALA A 80 1.94 3.74 6.33
C ALA A 80 3.07 4.57 6.93
N LYS A 81 2.86 5.87 7.18
CA LYS A 81 3.88 6.75 7.80
C LYS A 81 5.25 6.74 7.09
N GLY A 82 5.29 6.36 5.81
CA GLY A 82 6.52 6.31 5.01
C GLY A 82 6.97 4.91 4.64
N SER A 83 6.57 3.88 5.39
CA SER A 83 7.01 2.48 5.20
C SER A 83 6.72 1.93 3.80
N PHE A 84 5.63 2.36 3.18
CA PHE A 84 5.30 2.03 1.79
C PHE A 84 6.39 2.46 0.78
N LYS A 85 7.33 3.33 1.13
CA LYS A 85 8.46 3.68 0.24
C LYS A 85 9.58 2.64 0.25
N TRP A 86 9.67 1.83 1.30
CA TRP A 86 10.87 1.08 1.63
C TRP A 86 10.66 -0.43 1.67
N VAL A 87 9.43 -0.88 1.97
CA VAL A 87 9.04 -2.30 1.90
C VAL A 87 8.56 -2.62 0.50
N PRO A 88 9.18 -3.54 -0.26
CA PRO A 88 8.78 -3.87 -1.62
C PRO A 88 7.29 -4.22 -1.70
N ALA A 89 6.59 -3.60 -2.65
CA ALA A 89 5.17 -3.80 -2.89
C ALA A 89 4.96 -4.40 -4.28
N ILE A 90 4.57 -5.67 -4.32
CA ILE A 90 4.27 -6.39 -5.57
C ILE A 90 2.75 -6.47 -5.73
N PHE A 91 2.25 -6.21 -6.93
CA PHE A 91 0.82 -6.15 -7.22
C PHE A 91 0.46 -7.26 -8.19
N HIS A 92 -0.47 -8.12 -7.80
CA HIS A 92 -0.95 -9.24 -8.60
C HIS A 92 -2.45 -9.11 -8.90
N LYS A 93 -2.88 -9.77 -9.97
CA LYS A 93 -4.30 -9.83 -10.34
C LYS A 93 -5.05 -10.94 -9.62
N SER A 94 -4.36 -12.02 -9.25
CA SER A 94 -4.96 -13.18 -8.59
C SER A 94 -4.04 -13.76 -7.52
N PHE A 95 -4.62 -14.57 -6.64
CA PHE A 95 -3.87 -15.36 -5.66
C PHE A 95 -2.91 -16.34 -6.32
N GLU A 96 -3.34 -17.00 -7.40
CA GLU A 96 -2.50 -17.96 -8.13
C GLU A 96 -1.19 -17.34 -8.62
N GLU A 97 -1.28 -16.15 -9.23
CA GLU A 97 -0.09 -15.38 -9.67
C GLU A 97 0.84 -15.07 -8.50
N ALA A 98 0.26 -14.60 -7.39
CA ALA A 98 1.02 -14.30 -6.19
C ALA A 98 1.66 -15.53 -5.55
N TYR A 99 1.05 -16.70 -5.64
CA TYR A 99 1.51 -17.94 -5.04
C TYR A 99 2.64 -18.60 -5.84
N GLN A 100 2.57 -18.58 -7.18
CA GLN A 100 3.60 -19.17 -8.04
C GLN A 100 4.95 -18.44 -7.99
N GLU A 101 4.95 -17.18 -7.56
CA GLU A 101 6.17 -16.36 -7.44
C GLU A 101 6.80 -16.39 -6.03
N LEU A 102 6.23 -17.13 -5.06
CA LEU A 102 6.79 -17.27 -3.70
C LEU A 102 8.00 -18.22 -3.68
#